data_AF-A0A1H3EMM7-F1
#
_entry.id   AF-A0A1H3EMM7-F1
#
_cell.length_a   1.000
_cell.length_b   1.000
_cell.length_c   1.000
_cell.angle_alpha   90.00
_cell.angle_beta   90.00
_cell.angle_gamma   90.00
#
_symmetry.space_group_name_H-M   'P 1'
#
loop_
_entity.id
_entity.type
_entity.pdbx_description
1 polymer ?
#
loop_
_entity_poly.entity_id
_entity_poly.type
_entity_poly.pdbx_seq_one_letter_code
_entity_poly.pdbx_strand_id
1 'polypeptide(L)' 'MDLKMMIDSLSEIGLTDEQKRTARKLYDMGQNAELIRYLKKCRCGLIDEMHESQRKVDRMDYLIRKAEKETV' A
#
# COMPACT_ATOMS: atom_id res chain seq x y z
N MET A 1 20.25 0.77 10.11
CA MET A 1 18.87 0.99 10.58
C MET A 1 18.38 -0.34 11.12
N ASP A 2 17.91 -0.39 12.36
CA ASP A 2 17.47 -1.63 13.02
C ASP A 2 16.17 -2.15 12.35
N LEU A 3 16.09 -3.45 12.12
CA LEU A 3 14.92 -4.11 11.52
C LEU A 3 13.66 -3.90 12.39
N LYS A 4 13.83 -3.68 13.70
CA LYS A 4 12.77 -3.26 14.61
C LYS A 4 12.20 -1.88 14.25
N MET A 5 13.07 -0.89 14.00
CA MET A 5 12.65 0.45 13.58
C MET A 5 11.91 0.42 12.24
N MET A 6 12.30 -0.48 11.32
CA MET A 6 11.61 -0.66 10.04
C MET A 6 10.20 -1.24 10.18
N ILE A 7 9.97 -2.09 11.19
CA ILE A 7 8.63 -2.64 11.46
C ILE A 7 7.73 -1.56 12.09
N ASP A 8 8.28 -0.74 12.97
CA ASP A 8 7.51 0.33 13.61
C ASP A 8 7.13 1.43 12.58
N SER A 9 7.97 1.67 11.57
CA SER A 9 7.66 2.58 10.44
C SER A 9 6.63 2.04 9.44
N LEU A 10 6.22 0.76 9.53
CA LEU A 10 5.15 0.21 8.68
C LEU A 10 3.82 0.98 8.83
N SER A 11 3.65 1.66 9.96
CA SER A 11 2.55 2.57 10.27
C SER A 11 2.36 3.68 9.24
N GLU A 12 3.47 4.15 8.65
CA GLU A 12 3.50 5.27 7.71
C GLU A 12 3.20 4.83 6.27
N ILE A 13 3.19 3.52 6.00
CA ILE A 13 3.11 2.93 4.65
C ILE A 13 1.68 2.49 4.30
N GLY A 14 0.66 2.95 5.04
CA GLY A 14 -0.74 2.64 4.76
C GLY A 14 -1.18 1.21 5.06
N LEU A 15 -0.34 0.42 5.76
CA LEU A 15 -0.72 -0.93 6.19
C LEU A 15 -1.81 -0.89 7.26
N THR A 16 -2.69 -1.89 7.25
CA THR A 16 -3.71 -2.03 8.28
C THR A 16 -3.10 -2.47 9.61
N ASP A 17 -3.78 -2.20 10.72
CA ASP A 17 -3.27 -2.61 12.03
C ASP A 17 -3.15 -4.13 12.18
N GLU A 18 -3.98 -4.90 11.49
CA GLU A 18 -3.84 -6.36 11.43
C GLU A 18 -2.57 -6.78 10.70
N GLN A 19 -2.25 -6.11 9.58
CA GLN A 19 -1.02 -6.37 8.84
C GLN A 19 0.22 -6.07 9.67
N LYS A 20 0.21 -4.94 10.39
CA LYS A 20 1.28 -4.57 11.32
C LYS A 20 1.46 -5.59 12.43
N ARG A 21 0.36 -5.99 13.10
CA ARG A 21 0.40 -7.02 14.16
C ARG A 21 0.98 -8.33 13.66
N THR A 22 0.64 -8.74 12.44
CA THR A 22 1.15 -9.96 11.83
C THR A 22 2.65 -9.87 11.53
N ALA A 23 3.11 -8.76 10.93
CA ALA A 23 4.53 -8.53 10.69
C ALA A 23 5.35 -8.49 11.99
N ARG A 24 4.85 -7.82 13.04
CA ARG A 24 5.48 -7.76 14.36
C ARG A 24 5.62 -9.16 14.98
N LYS A 25 4.57 -9.98 14.94
CA LYS A 25 4.60 -11.37 15.43
C LYS A 25 5.66 -12.22 14.71
N LEU A 26 5.72 -12.15 13.37
CA LEU A 26 6.71 -12.90 12.59
C LEU A 26 8.14 -12.50 12.95
N TYR A 27 8.38 -11.21 13.19
CA TYR A 27 9.68 -10.73 13.65
C TYR A 27 10.00 -11.20 15.07
N ASP A 28 9.07 -11.08 16.01
CA ASP A 28 9.30 -11.48 17.41
C ASP A 28 9.57 -12.98 17.55
N MET A 29 9.03 -13.79 16.63
CA MET A 29 9.31 -15.22 16.51
C MET A 29 10.61 -15.56 15.75
N GLY A 30 11.35 -14.55 15.25
CA GLY A 30 12.56 -14.74 14.44
C GLY A 30 12.30 -15.36 13.06
N GLN A 31 11.05 -15.39 12.59
CA GLN A 31 10.64 -16.02 11.33
C GLN A 31 10.90 -15.10 10.12
N ASN A 32 12.17 -14.75 9.90
CA ASN A 32 12.57 -13.73 8.92
C ASN A 32 12.14 -14.03 7.48
N ALA A 33 12.17 -15.29 7.05
CA ALA A 33 11.74 -15.68 5.71
C ALA A 33 10.24 -15.44 5.47
N GLU A 34 9.40 -15.83 6.45
CA GLU A 34 7.96 -15.60 6.39
C GLU A 34 7.62 -14.12 6.53
N LEU A 35 8.36 -13.36 7.36
CA LEU A 35 8.23 -11.90 7.42
C LEU A 35 8.46 -11.27 6.04
N ILE A 36 9.54 -11.61 5.35
CA ILE A 36 9.84 -11.07 4.02
C ILE A 36 8.73 -11.43 3.02
N ARG A 37 8.25 -12.68 3.04
CA ARG A 37 7.16 -13.12 2.18
C ARG A 37 5.86 -12.36 2.48
N TYR A 38 5.57 -12.14 3.75
CA TYR A 38 4.40 -11.38 4.20
C TYR A 38 4.46 -9.91 3.75
N LEU A 39 5.61 -9.26 3.91
CA LEU A 39 5.80 -7.87 3.46
C LEU A 39 5.67 -7.75 1.94
N LYS A 40 6.18 -8.72 1.17
CA LYS A 40 5.98 -8.76 -0.29
C LYS A 40 4.50 -8.87 -0.66
N LYS A 41 3.71 -9.68 0.07
CA LYS A 41 2.26 -9.76 -0.12
C LYS A 41 1.57 -8.43 0.18
N CYS A 42 1.95 -7.77 1.27
CA CYS A 42 1.42 -6.46 1.64
C CYS A 42 1.72 -5.41 0.55
N ARG A 43 2.94 -5.42 -0.01
CA ARG A 43 3.31 -4.57 -1.14
C ARG A 43 2.42 -4.78 -2.36
N CYS A 44 2.00 -6.01 -2.67
CA CYS A 44 1.06 -6.25 -3.76
C CYS A 44 -0.28 -5.54 -3.52
N GLY A 45 -0.81 -5.60 -2.30
CA GLY A 45 -2.03 -4.87 -1.94
C GLY A 45 -1.91 -3.36 -2.14
N LEU A 46 -0.77 -2.77 -1.73
CA LEU A 46 -0.50 -1.35 -1.97
C LEU A 46 -0.42 -1.00 -3.47
N ILE A 47 0.12 -1.90 -4.29
CA ILE A 47 0.14 -1.72 -5.75
C ILE A 47 -1.28 -1.75 -6.32
N ASP A 48 -2.13 -2.66 -5.84
CA ASP A 48 -3.52 -2.73 -6.29
C ASP A 48 -4.29 -1.46 -5.91
N GLU A 49 -4.11 -0.94 -4.69
CA GLU A 49 -4.68 0.35 -4.25
C GLU A 49 -4.18 1.53 -5.08
N MET A 50 -2.90 1.55 -5.44
CA MET A 50 -2.32 2.54 -6.33
C MET A 50 -2.97 2.47 -7.72
N HIS A 51 -3.14 1.27 -8.29
CA HIS A 51 -3.80 1.09 -9.58
C HIS A 51 -5.28 1.51 -9.55
N GLU A 52 -6.00 1.26 -8.45
CA GLU A 52 -7.37 1.75 -8.27
C GLU A 52 -7.43 3.27 -8.21
N SER A 53 -6.47 3.89 -7.51
CA SER A 53 -6.38 5.36 -7.43
C SER A 53 -6.09 5.96 -8.80
N GLN A 54 -5.20 5.34 -9.58
CA GLN A 54 -4.92 5.74 -10.97
C GLN A 54 -6.19 5.69 -11.82
N ARG A 55 -6.96 4.58 -11.78
CA ARG A 55 -8.22 4.46 -12.53
C ARG A 55 -9.22 5.58 -12.20
N LYS A 56 -9.30 6.00 -10.94
CA LYS A 56 -10.17 7.10 -10.51
C LYS A 56 -9.72 8.43 -11.12
N VAL A 57 -8.43 8.72 -11.08
CA VAL A 57 -7.84 9.92 -11.69
C VAL A 57 -8.09 9.93 -13.21
N ASP A 58 -7.78 8.83 -13.90
CA ASP A 58 -8.01 8.72 -15.35
C ASP A 58 -9.48 8.97 -15.71
N ARG A 59 -10.41 8.49 -14.87
CA ARG A 59 -11.84 8.73 -15.06
C ARG A 59 -12.21 10.20 -14.85
N MET A 60 -11.63 10.86 -13.85
CA MET A 60 -11.84 12.29 -13.63
C MET A 60 -11.29 13.12 -14.79
N ASP A 61 -10.09 12.82 -15.27
CA ASP A 61 -9.48 13.51 -16.42
C ASP A 61 -10.34 13.39 -17.68
N TYR A 62 -10.89 12.20 -17.94
CA TYR A 62 -11.84 12.00 -19.02
C TYR A 62 -13.09 12.88 -18.88
N LEU A 63 -13.68 12.96 -17.68
CA LEU A 63 -14.87 13.76 -17.43
C LEU A 63 -14.58 15.26 -17.58
N ILE A 64 -13.45 15.73 -17.04
CA ILE A 64 -12.99 17.12 -17.19
C ILE A 64 -12.84 17.45 -18.67
N ARG A 65 -12.13 16.61 -19.43
CA ARG A 65 -11.90 16.83 -20.86
C ARG A 65 -13.21 16.86 -21.67
N LYS A 66 -14.20 16.07 -21.26
CA LYS A 66 -15.53 16.08 -21.88
C LYS A 66 -16.27 17.38 -21.57
N ALA A 67 -16.29 17.81 -20.31
CA ALA A 67 -16.92 19.07 -19.90
C ALA A 67 -16.29 20.27 -20.62
N GLU A 68 -14.97 20.34 -20.71
CA GLU A 68 -14.25 21.41 -21.44
C GLU A 68 -14.65 21.52 -22.91
N LYS A 69 -14.99 20.41 -23.56
CA LYS A 69 -15.45 20.40 -24.96
C LYS A 69 -16.89 20.87 -25.12
N GLU A 70 -17.72 20.70 -24.10
CA GLU A 70 -19.12 21.15 -24.11
C GLU A 70 -19.23 22.66 -23.80
N THR A 71 -18.18 23.25 -23.21
CA THR A 71 -18.10 24.69 -22.89
C THR A 71 -17.52 25.57 -24.01
N VAL A 72 -17.20 24.98 -25.19
CA VAL A 72 -16.70 25.67 -26.39
C VAL A 72 -17.74 25.60 -27.49
#